data_AF-A0A7S4D453-F1
#
_entry.id   AF-A0A7S4D453-F1
#
_cell.length_a   1.000
_cell.length_b   1.000
_cell.length_c   1.000
_cell.angle_alpha   90.00
_cell.angle_beta   90.00
_cell.angle_gamma   90.00
#
_symmetry.space_group_name_H-M   'P 1'
#
loop_
_entity.id
_entity.type
_entity.pdbx_description
1 polymer ?
#
loop_
_entity_poly.entity_id
_entity_poly.type
_entity_poly.pdbx_seq_one_letter_code
_entity_poly.pdbx_strand_id
1 'polypeptide(L)'
;GPSAAAAAAARMTGGHDPHRAQRERALEKLQAAAGLHLDRPADLRPVREEGAMAPEAFRIKLKRTLGLQLSPAEVGALMEVFDLDGDGTIDSAEFLSLFFRMVDQARRERAGRQR
;
A
#
# COMPACT_ATOMS: atom_id res chain seq x y z
N GLY A 1 11.72 9.77 -18.53
CA GLY A 1 10.49 9.25 -19.16
C GLY A 1 9.35 9.40 -18.19
N PRO A 2 8.08 9.50 -18.62
CA PRO A 2 6.98 9.68 -17.67
C PRO A 2 6.88 8.42 -16.80
N SER A 3 7.00 8.62 -15.48
CA SER A 3 6.84 7.59 -14.45
C SER A 3 5.48 6.92 -14.56
N ALA A 4 5.46 5.58 -14.47
CA ALA A 4 4.30 4.71 -14.59
C ALA A 4 3.15 5.06 -13.62
N ALA A 5 3.43 5.83 -12.56
CA ALA A 5 2.43 6.35 -11.63
C ALA A 5 1.42 7.33 -12.27
N ALA A 6 1.75 7.96 -13.41
CA ALA A 6 0.88 8.95 -14.05
C ALA A 6 -0.16 8.36 -15.03
N ALA A 7 -0.07 7.07 -15.39
CA ALA A 7 -0.97 6.48 -16.39
C ALA A 7 -2.33 6.02 -15.81
N ALA A 8 -2.46 5.89 -14.49
CA ALA A 8 -3.61 5.21 -13.88
C ALA A 8 -4.89 6.06 -13.69
N ALA A 9 -4.86 7.35 -14.02
CA ALA A 9 -6.05 8.23 -13.89
C ALA A 9 -6.87 8.37 -15.17
N ALA A 10 -6.39 7.86 -16.31
CA ALA A 10 -7.06 8.05 -17.59
C ALA A 10 -7.43 6.69 -18.21
N ARG A 11 -8.66 6.23 -17.95
CA ARG A 11 -9.59 5.73 -18.99
C ARG A 11 -10.80 5.02 -18.39
N MET A 12 -11.88 5.76 -18.35
CA MET A 12 -13.24 5.28 -18.13
C MET A 12 -13.72 4.64 -19.45
N THR A 13 -13.39 3.38 -19.74
CA THR A 13 -14.12 2.53 -20.72
C THR A 13 -13.62 1.07 -20.67
N GLY A 14 -14.42 0.18 -20.07
CA GLY A 14 -14.71 -1.13 -20.67
C GLY A 14 -13.60 -2.17 -20.88
N GLY A 15 -12.59 -2.26 -20.03
CA GLY A 15 -11.69 -3.41 -19.97
C GLY A 15 -11.40 -3.76 -18.52
N HIS A 16 -11.79 -4.94 -18.05
CA HIS A 16 -11.46 -5.41 -16.71
C HIS A 16 -9.97 -5.79 -16.70
N ASP A 17 -9.11 -4.77 -16.67
CA ASP A 17 -7.69 -4.96 -16.50
C ASP A 17 -7.47 -5.65 -15.14
N PRO A 18 -7.03 -6.91 -15.13
CA PRO A 18 -6.91 -7.66 -13.88
C PRO A 18 -5.95 -6.91 -12.96
N HIS A 19 -4.84 -6.38 -13.49
CA HIS A 19 -3.83 -5.68 -12.71
C HIS A 19 -4.42 -4.52 -11.90
N ARG A 20 -5.26 -3.69 -12.54
CA ARG A 20 -5.98 -2.60 -11.84
C ARG A 20 -6.89 -3.11 -10.73
N ALA A 21 -7.66 -4.17 -10.99
CA ALA A 21 -8.57 -4.75 -10.00
C ALA A 21 -7.83 -5.36 -8.80
N GLN A 22 -6.67 -5.99 -9.03
CA GLN A 22 -5.81 -6.50 -7.94
C GLN A 22 -5.24 -5.35 -7.12
N ARG A 23 -4.82 -4.26 -7.76
CA ARG A 23 -4.33 -3.04 -7.09
C ARG A 23 -5.39 -2.45 -6.15
N GLU A 24 -6.60 -2.22 -6.65
CA GLU A 24 -7.70 -1.66 -5.84
C GLU A 24 -8.02 -2.56 -4.65
N ARG A 25 -8.11 -3.88 -4.85
CA ARG A 25 -8.37 -4.84 -3.76
C ARG A 25 -7.24 -4.84 -2.72
N ALA A 26 -5.99 -4.79 -3.16
CA ALA A 26 -4.84 -4.77 -2.27
C ALA A 26 -4.80 -3.50 -1.42
N LEU A 27 -5.06 -2.34 -2.05
CA LEU A 27 -5.14 -1.04 -1.36
C LEU A 27 -6.30 -0.98 -0.38
N GLU A 28 -7.48 -1.49 -0.76
CA GLU A 28 -8.65 -1.52 0.12
C GLU A 28 -8.39 -2.37 1.37
N LYS A 29 -7.82 -3.57 1.20
CA LYS A 29 -7.38 -4.41 2.33
C LYS A 29 -6.41 -3.66 3.23
N LEU A 30 -5.42 -2.98 2.63
CA LEU A 30 -4.41 -2.22 3.35
C LEU A 30 -5.02 -1.08 4.17
N GLN A 31 -5.90 -0.29 3.55
CA GLN A 31 -6.63 0.80 4.21
C GLN A 31 -7.54 0.29 5.33
N ALA A 32 -8.25 -0.82 5.10
CA ALA A 32 -9.13 -1.42 6.10
C ALA A 32 -8.33 -1.87 7.33
N ALA A 33 -7.21 -2.57 7.13
CA ALA A 33 -6.38 -3.05 8.24
C ALA A 33 -5.61 -1.91 8.92
N ALA A 34 -5.09 -0.94 8.17
CA ALA A 34 -4.45 0.24 8.73
C ALA A 34 -5.43 1.05 9.60
N GLY A 35 -6.67 1.24 9.14
CA GLY A 35 -7.70 1.91 9.93
C GLY A 35 -8.12 1.13 11.18
N LEU A 36 -8.04 -0.20 11.18
CA LEU A 36 -8.39 -1.05 12.33
C LEU A 36 -7.29 -1.12 13.39
N HIS A 37 -6.01 -1.16 13.00
CA HIS A 37 -4.90 -1.45 13.91
C HIS A 37 -4.05 -0.23 14.30
N LEU A 38 -4.10 0.89 13.58
CA LEU A 38 -3.30 2.09 13.91
C LEU A 38 -4.10 3.20 14.57
N ASP A 39 -4.47 2.95 15.83
CA ASP A 39 -4.89 4.01 16.73
C ASP A 39 -3.72 4.95 17.05
N ARG A 40 -2.49 4.42 17.15
CA ARG A 40 -1.24 5.21 17.34
C ARG A 40 -0.18 4.90 16.28
N PRO A 41 0.31 5.91 15.52
CA PRO A 41 1.41 5.75 14.55
C PRO A 41 2.76 5.38 15.20
N ALA A 42 2.85 5.39 16.52
CA ALA A 42 4.05 5.04 17.27
C ALA A 42 4.33 3.52 17.36
N ASP A 43 3.35 2.67 17.03
CA ASP A 43 3.54 1.20 17.01
C ASP A 43 4.32 0.72 15.77
N LEU A 44 4.42 1.58 14.74
CA LEU A 44 5.32 1.41 13.59
C LEU A 44 6.73 1.91 13.90
N ARG A 45 7.10 1.95 15.18
CA ARG A 45 8.46 2.30 15.57
C ARG A 45 9.43 1.44 14.75
N PRO A 46 10.42 2.08 14.11
CA PRO A 46 11.25 1.41 13.12
C PRO A 46 11.96 0.26 13.82
N VAL A 47 11.64 -0.96 13.38
CA VAL A 47 12.62 -2.04 13.42
C VAL A 47 13.82 -1.45 12.68
N ARG A 48 14.85 -1.06 13.44
CA ARG A 48 16.03 -0.38 12.92
C ARG A 48 16.53 -1.14 11.69
N GLU A 49 16.70 -0.39 10.61
CA GLU A 49 17.69 -0.68 9.57
C GLU A 49 17.55 -2.07 8.91
N GLU A 50 16.34 -2.45 8.51
CA GLU A 50 16.21 -3.41 7.41
C GLU A 50 16.20 -2.57 6.14
N GLY A 51 17.20 -2.75 5.27
CA GLY A 51 17.38 -1.99 4.03
C GLY A 51 16.21 -2.13 3.06
N ALA A 52 16.50 -1.92 1.77
CA ALA A 52 15.53 -2.09 0.70
C ALA A 52 14.78 -3.44 0.81
N MET A 53 13.46 -3.39 0.91
CA MET A 53 12.62 -4.54 1.21
C MET A 53 12.12 -5.21 -0.07
N ALA A 54 12.47 -6.48 -0.27
CA ALA A 54 11.93 -7.25 -1.38
C ALA A 54 10.39 -7.42 -1.28
N PRO A 55 9.68 -7.62 -2.41
CA PRO A 55 8.22 -7.82 -2.45
C PRO A 55 7.70 -8.84 -1.44
N GLU A 56 8.43 -9.95 -1.30
CA GLU A 56 8.06 -11.06 -0.44
C GLU A 56 8.16 -10.69 1.05
N ALA A 57 9.20 -9.92 1.40
CA ALA A 57 9.39 -9.40 2.75
C ALA A 57 8.31 -8.35 3.10
N PHE A 58 7.96 -7.49 2.15
CA PHE A 58 6.86 -6.53 2.29
C PHE A 58 5.53 -7.24 2.56
N ARG A 59 5.22 -8.31 1.82
CA ARG A 59 4.03 -9.15 2.07
C ARG A 59 4.02 -9.71 3.48
N ILE A 60 5.12 -10.32 3.92
CA ILE A 60 5.23 -10.93 5.25
C ILE A 60 5.08 -9.88 6.35
N LYS A 61 5.65 -8.70 6.16
CA LYS A 61 5.56 -7.58 7.09
C LYS A 61 4.12 -7.12 7.25
N LEU A 62 3.39 -6.86 6.15
CA LEU A 62 1.98 -6.51 6.21
C LEU A 62 1.13 -7.61 6.85
N LYS A 63 1.43 -8.88 6.58
CA LYS A 63 0.75 -10.01 7.22
C LYS A 63 0.95 -10.05 8.73
N ARG A 64 2.17 -9.78 9.22
CA ARG A 64 2.49 -9.82 10.66
C ARG A 64 2.00 -8.59 11.41
N THR A 65 2.14 -7.41 10.80
CA THR A 65 1.78 -6.13 11.44
C THR A 65 0.29 -5.84 11.36
N LEU A 66 -0.36 -6.17 10.24
CA LEU A 66 -1.77 -5.84 9.98
C LEU A 66 -2.68 -7.06 9.83
N GLY A 67 -2.13 -8.28 9.91
CA GLY A 67 -2.92 -9.50 9.71
C GLY A 67 -3.37 -9.73 8.26
N LEU A 68 -2.80 -8.99 7.29
CA LEU A 68 -3.27 -9.03 5.91
C LEU A 68 -2.79 -10.25 5.13
N GLN A 69 -3.71 -10.84 4.37
CA GLN A 69 -3.40 -11.90 3.41
C GLN A 69 -3.49 -11.36 1.99
N LEU A 70 -2.33 -11.12 1.40
CA LEU A 70 -2.18 -10.64 0.03
C LEU A 70 -1.66 -11.76 -0.89
N SER A 71 -2.26 -11.87 -2.06
CA SER A 71 -1.80 -12.75 -3.13
C SER A 71 -0.56 -12.17 -3.83
N PRO A 72 0.26 -12.99 -4.53
CA PRO A 72 1.43 -12.49 -5.27
C PRO A 72 1.10 -11.36 -6.26
N ALA A 73 -0.04 -11.46 -6.96
CA ALA A 73 -0.51 -10.41 -7.87
C ALA A 73 -0.87 -9.11 -7.16
N GLU A 74 -1.45 -9.20 -5.95
CA GLU A 74 -1.76 -8.04 -5.12
C GLU A 74 -0.49 -7.37 -4.60
N VAL A 75 0.52 -8.17 -4.24
CA VAL A 75 1.83 -7.65 -3.82
C VAL A 75 2.54 -6.95 -4.97
N GLY A 76 2.56 -7.54 -6.17
CA GLY A 76 3.12 -6.87 -7.36
C GLY A 76 2.42 -5.55 -7.66
N ALA A 77 1.10 -5.53 -7.58
CA ALA A 77 0.32 -4.31 -7.75
C ALA A 77 0.57 -3.26 -6.65
N LEU A 78 0.88 -3.68 -5.42
CA LEU A 78 1.31 -2.76 -4.36
C LEU A 78 2.74 -2.28 -4.58
N MET A 79 3.64 -3.13 -5.06
CA MET A 79 5.01 -2.73 -5.37
C MET A 79 5.03 -1.57 -6.36
N GLU A 80 4.27 -1.63 -7.46
CA GLU A 80 4.17 -0.50 -8.39
C GLU A 80 3.66 0.81 -7.77
N VAL A 81 3.02 0.75 -6.60
CA VAL A 81 2.56 1.94 -5.87
C VAL A 81 3.60 2.40 -4.85
N PHE A 82 4.30 1.45 -4.22
CA PHE A 82 5.20 1.69 -3.11
C PHE A 82 6.65 1.95 -3.50
N ASP A 83 7.13 1.25 -4.53
CA ASP A 83 8.43 1.43 -5.16
C ASP A 83 8.35 2.66 -6.08
N LEU A 84 8.77 3.81 -5.55
CA LEU A 84 8.70 5.10 -6.24
C LEU A 84 9.89 5.30 -7.16
N ASP A 85 11.04 4.74 -6.81
CA ASP A 85 12.26 4.78 -7.62
C ASP A 85 12.26 3.72 -8.74
N GLY A 86 11.48 2.64 -8.57
CA GLY A 86 11.38 1.54 -9.52
C GLY A 86 12.55 0.55 -9.39
N ASP A 87 13.16 0.44 -8.21
CA ASP A 87 14.34 -0.40 -7.97
C ASP A 87 13.98 -1.88 -7.70
N GLY A 88 12.68 -2.18 -7.63
CA GLY A 88 12.15 -3.51 -7.35
C GLY A 88 12.12 -3.86 -5.86
N THR A 89 12.39 -2.88 -4.99
CA THR A 89 12.29 -3.01 -3.54
C THR A 89 11.53 -1.82 -2.94
N ILE A 90 11.24 -1.88 -1.65
CA ILE A 90 10.60 -0.77 -0.93
C ILE A 90 11.51 -0.39 0.21
N ASP A 91 12.06 0.81 0.17
CA ASP A 91 12.84 1.31 1.28
C ASP A 91 11.94 1.81 2.43
N SER A 92 12.58 2.09 3.57
CA SER A 92 11.86 2.53 4.76
C SER A 92 11.15 3.87 4.56
N ALA A 93 11.71 4.79 3.79
CA ALA A 93 11.13 6.11 3.52
C ALA A 93 9.93 6.01 2.57
N GLU A 94 10.03 5.19 1.54
CA GLU A 94 8.93 4.85 0.61
C GLU A 94 7.75 4.22 1.34
N PHE A 95 8.05 3.19 2.15
CA PHE A 95 7.04 2.53 2.99
C PHE A 95 6.32 3.53 3.88
N LEU A 96 7.06 4.30 4.69
CA LEU A 96 6.49 5.22 5.67
C LEU A 96 5.67 6.34 4.99
N SER A 97 6.18 6.93 3.91
CA SER A 97 5.53 8.05 3.22
C SER A 97 4.14 7.67 2.73
N LEU A 98 4.01 6.50 2.08
CA LEU A 98 2.73 6.02 1.59
C LEU A 98 1.85 5.47 2.71
N PHE A 99 2.45 4.80 3.69
CA PHE A 99 1.72 4.28 4.84
C PHE A 99 1.00 5.39 5.61
N PHE A 100 1.70 6.49 5.92
CA PHE A 100 1.08 7.63 6.61
C PHE A 100 -0.05 8.26 5.79
N ARG A 101 0.14 8.38 4.48
CA ARG A 101 -0.90 8.89 3.58
C ARG A 101 -2.16 8.00 3.60
N MET A 102 -1.98 6.68 3.60
CA MET A 102 -3.10 5.73 3.65
C MET A 102 -3.82 5.73 4.99
N VAL A 103 -3.10 5.82 6.11
CA VAL A 103 -3.70 5.96 7.45
C VAL A 103 -4.52 7.24 7.53
N ASP A 104 -3.98 8.37 7.05
CA ASP A 104 -4.71 9.65 7.01
C ASP A 104 -5.97 9.54 6.16
N GLN A 105 -5.87 8.93 4.97
CA GLN A 105 -7.02 8.70 4.10
C GLN A 105 -8.08 7.80 4.76
N ALA A 106 -7.69 6.68 5.38
CA ALA A 106 -8.60 5.77 6.06
C ALA A 106 -9.29 6.45 7.27
N ARG A 107 -8.57 7.31 8.00
CA ARG A 107 -9.15 8.13 9.08
C ARG A 107 -10.19 9.10 8.55
N ARG A 108 -9.90 9.81 7.46
CA ARG A 108 -10.85 10.74 6.82
C ARG A 108 -12.10 10.04 6.32
N GLU A 109 -11.94 8.88 5.68
CA GLU A 109 -13.05 8.06 5.18
C GLU A 109 -13.96 7.61 6.32
N ARG A 110 -13.40 7.15 7.45
CA ARG A 110 -14.19 6.79 8.64
C ARG A 110 -14.86 7.98 9.32
N ALA A 111 -14.22 9.15 9.34
CA ALA A 111 -14.79 10.36 9.90
C ALA A 111 -15.93 10.91 9.02
N GLY A 112 -15.83 10.76 7.69
CA GLY A 112 -16.86 11.15 6.74
C GLY A 112 -18.06 10.21 6.73
N ARG A 113 -17.86 8.91 6.95
CA ARG A 113 -18.92 7.88 6.94
C ARG A 113 -19.80 7.86 8.20
N GLN A 114 -19.42 8.61 9.25
CA GLN A 114 -20.19 8.77 10.50
C GLN A 114 -21.01 10.07 10.55
N ARG A 115 -21.16 10.78 9.42
CA ARG A 115 -22.01 11.97 9.30
C ARG A 115 -23.22 11.72 8.43
#